data_AF-A0A449ILT0-F1
#
_entry.id   AF-A0A449ILT0-F1
#
_cell.length_a   1.000
_cell.length_b   1.000
_cell.length_c   1.000
_cell.angle_alpha   90.00
_cell.angle_beta   90.00
_cell.angle_gamma   90.00
#
_symmetry.space_group_name_H-M   'P 1'
#
loop_
_entity.id
_entity.type
_entity.pdbx_description
1 polymer ?
#
loop_
_entity_poly.entity_id
_entity_poly.type
_entity_poly.pdbx_seq_one_letter_code
_entity_poly.pdbx_strand_id
1 'polypeptide(L)'
;MHEHIAAVPLDKAYRLLNHGPTILVSSRHAGVQNVMAAAWACALDFDPPKLTVVLDKNVKTRALVENSGVFVIQVPTVAQIRLTSLVGSVSLVDDPDKLEHCAVQLFEMPGHDLPFVEGCSAWLACKLIPEPHNQQTYDLFIGEVVGAWADTRVFSEGHWHFETAAPTLRSLHYIAGGHYYAIGQALDVDESNL
;
A
#
# COMPACT_ATOMS: atom_id res chain seq x y z
N MET A 1 4.24 -0.54 -20.65
CA MET A 1 3.17 0.48 -20.62
C MET A 1 2.10 -0.04 -19.68
N HIS A 2 1.85 0.63 -18.57
CA HIS A 2 0.88 0.19 -17.57
C HIS A 2 -0.54 0.56 -18.03
N GLU A 3 -1.03 -0.14 -19.06
CA GLU A 3 -2.26 0.18 -19.82
C GLU A 3 -3.51 0.33 -18.95
N HIS A 4 -3.53 -0.33 -17.78
CA HIS A 4 -4.68 -0.32 -16.88
C HIS A 4 -4.51 0.59 -15.67
N ILE A 5 -3.47 1.43 -15.59
CA ILE A 5 -3.34 2.36 -14.46
C ILE A 5 -4.04 3.67 -14.78
N ALA A 6 -5.03 4.04 -13.96
CA ALA A 6 -5.70 5.33 -14.02
C ALA A 6 -5.56 6.08 -12.69
N ALA A 7 -5.55 7.42 -12.76
CA ALA A 7 -5.60 8.27 -11.57
C ALA A 7 -6.94 8.10 -10.86
N VAL A 8 -6.90 8.09 -9.53
CA VAL A 8 -8.07 8.09 -8.65
C VAL A 8 -8.21 9.50 -8.08
N PRO A 9 -9.40 10.13 -8.17
CA PRO A 9 -9.66 11.41 -7.51
C PRO A 9 -9.30 11.35 -6.02
N LEU A 10 -8.60 12.37 -5.51
CA LEU A 10 -8.07 12.36 -4.13
C LEU A 10 -9.19 12.24 -3.08
N ASP A 11 -10.35 12.84 -3.33
CA ASP A 11 -11.56 12.72 -2.49
C ASP A 11 -12.16 11.30 -2.46
N LYS A 12 -11.66 10.37 -3.29
CA LYS A 12 -12.03 8.95 -3.32
C LYS A 12 -10.89 8.02 -2.92
N ALA A 13 -9.67 8.53 -2.72
CA ALA A 13 -8.49 7.71 -2.46
C ALA A 13 -8.62 6.81 -1.22
N TYR A 14 -9.31 7.30 -0.18
CA TYR A 14 -9.58 6.53 1.05
C TYR A 14 -10.28 5.17 0.78
N ARG A 15 -11.10 5.09 -0.27
CA ARG A 15 -11.83 3.86 -0.65
C ARG A 15 -10.89 2.73 -1.06
N LEU A 16 -9.66 3.03 -1.47
CA LEU A 16 -8.64 2.03 -1.78
C LEU A 16 -8.24 1.22 -0.55
N LEU A 17 -8.42 1.78 0.66
CA LEU A 17 -8.01 1.16 1.93
C LEU A 17 -9.18 0.78 2.85
N ASN A 18 -10.41 1.25 2.58
CA ASN A 18 -11.57 1.03 3.45
C ASN A 18 -11.87 -0.42 3.82
N HIS A 19 -11.58 -1.37 2.93
CA HIS A 19 -11.80 -2.80 3.17
C HIS A 19 -10.69 -3.44 4.02
N GLY A 20 -9.69 -2.67 4.47
CA GLY A 20 -8.60 -3.10 5.35
C GLY A 20 -7.63 -4.11 4.74
N PRO A 21 -7.10 -3.88 3.52
CA PRO A 21 -6.11 -4.78 2.95
C PRO A 21 -4.78 -4.71 3.72
N THR A 22 -4.06 -5.83 3.74
CA THR A 22 -2.60 -5.79 3.95
C THR A 22 -1.97 -5.05 2.79
N ILE A 23 -1.06 -4.12 3.07
CA ILE A 23 -0.43 -3.27 2.07
C ILE A 23 1.06 -3.56 1.94
N LEU A 24 1.66 -3.06 0.87
CA LEU A 24 3.11 -2.89 0.78
C LEU A 24 3.45 -1.41 0.99
N VAL A 25 4.50 -1.15 1.78
CA VAL A 25 5.08 0.18 1.97
C VAL A 25 6.40 0.23 1.24
N SER A 26 6.57 1.22 0.36
CA SER A 26 7.85 1.47 -0.31
C SER A 26 8.30 2.92 -0.14
N SER A 27 9.61 3.13 -0.07
CA SER A 27 10.21 4.47 0.08
C SER A 27 11.64 4.44 -0.45
N ARG A 28 12.18 5.63 -0.75
CA ARG A 28 13.53 5.83 -1.30
C ARG A 28 14.19 7.01 -0.61
N HIS A 29 15.45 6.85 -0.22
CA HIS A 29 16.28 7.94 0.30
C HIS A 29 17.76 7.67 -0.03
N ALA A 30 18.48 8.70 -0.48
CA ALA A 30 19.92 8.64 -0.78
C ALA A 30 20.32 7.44 -1.68
N GLY A 31 19.55 7.20 -2.75
CA GLY A 31 19.80 6.12 -3.71
C GLY A 31 19.42 4.71 -3.23
N VAL A 32 18.96 4.56 -1.99
CA VAL A 32 18.47 3.29 -1.44
C VAL A 32 16.95 3.27 -1.49
N GLN A 33 16.38 2.18 -2.01
CA GLN A 33 14.93 1.94 -2.04
C GLN A 33 14.61 0.61 -1.38
N ASN A 34 13.41 0.50 -0.80
CA ASN A 34 12.97 -0.71 -0.13
C ASN A 34 11.45 -0.89 -0.28
N VAL A 35 11.00 -2.12 -0.07
CA VAL A 35 9.60 -2.49 0.07
C VAL A 35 9.46 -3.38 1.31
N MET A 36 8.40 -3.18 2.09
CA MET A 36 7.98 -4.10 3.15
C MET A 36 6.47 -4.33 3.09
N ALA A 37 5.98 -5.39 3.72
CA ALA A 37 4.55 -5.57 3.96
C ALA A 37 4.15 -4.92 5.29
N ALA A 38 2.94 -4.37 5.38
CA ALA A 38 2.33 -3.96 6.64
C ALA A 38 0.83 -4.29 6.62
N ALA A 39 0.37 -5.00 7.67
CA ALA A 39 -1.05 -5.24 7.88
C ALA A 39 -1.72 -4.11 8.67
N TRP A 40 -0.94 -3.36 9.46
CA TRP A 40 -1.43 -2.27 10.30
C TRP A 40 -1.36 -0.94 9.54
N ALA A 41 -2.29 -0.78 8.60
CA ALA A 41 -2.54 0.46 7.88
C ALA A 41 -4.04 0.74 7.82
N CYS A 42 -4.43 2.01 7.89
CA CYS A 42 -5.84 2.40 7.89
C CYS A 42 -6.03 3.78 7.25
N ALA A 43 -7.15 4.00 6.56
CA ALA A 43 -7.56 5.35 6.19
C ALA A 43 -7.85 6.17 7.46
N LEU A 44 -7.48 7.44 7.46
CA LEU A 44 -7.62 8.36 8.60
C LEU A 44 -8.58 9.52 8.31
N ASP A 45 -8.58 10.05 7.09
CA ASP A 45 -9.36 11.23 6.72
C ASP A 45 -9.75 11.20 5.23
N PHE A 46 -10.78 11.95 4.86
CA PHE A 46 -11.36 11.97 3.52
C PHE A 46 -10.76 13.08 2.62
N ASP A 47 -10.70 14.32 3.10
CA ASP A 47 -10.26 15.48 2.31
C ASP A 47 -9.58 16.58 3.18
N PRO A 48 -8.25 16.81 3.07
CA PRO A 48 -7.33 16.05 2.23
C PRO A 48 -7.18 14.61 2.76
N PRO A 49 -7.08 13.60 1.89
CA PRO A 49 -7.01 12.20 2.27
C PRO A 49 -5.76 11.90 3.11
N LYS A 50 -5.95 11.23 4.25
CA LYS A 50 -4.86 10.82 5.14
C LYS A 50 -4.98 9.34 5.48
N LEU A 51 -3.85 8.74 5.84
CA LEU A 51 -3.78 7.38 6.33
C LEU A 51 -2.81 7.26 7.50
N THR A 52 -2.95 6.17 8.26
CA THR A 52 -1.99 5.73 9.25
C THR A 52 -1.32 4.43 8.81
N VAL A 53 -0.07 4.26 9.22
CA VAL A 53 0.67 3.00 9.10
C VAL A 53 1.61 2.84 10.29
N VAL A 54 1.73 1.63 10.82
CA VAL A 54 2.68 1.31 11.89
C VAL A 54 3.98 0.78 11.29
N LEU A 55 5.11 1.41 11.62
CA LEU A 55 6.44 1.03 11.13
C LEU A 55 7.40 0.80 12.31
N ASP A 56 7.68 -0.47 12.59
CA ASP A 56 8.57 -0.91 13.67
C ASP A 56 9.95 -0.23 13.62
N LYS A 57 10.56 -0.01 14.79
CA LYS A 57 11.88 0.65 14.89
C LYS A 57 13.01 -0.07 14.16
N ASN A 58 12.87 -1.38 13.95
CA ASN A 58 13.91 -2.21 13.34
C ASN A 58 13.77 -2.35 11.82
N VAL A 59 12.69 -1.86 11.21
CA VAL A 59 12.52 -2.00 9.75
C VAL A 59 13.25 -0.89 8.99
N LYS A 60 14.02 -1.27 7.96
CA LYS A 60 14.75 -0.31 7.11
C LYS A 60 13.84 0.74 6.46
N THR A 61 12.61 0.35 6.11
CA THR A 61 11.62 1.25 5.49
C THR A 61 11.28 2.44 6.38
N ARG A 62 11.21 2.26 7.70
CA ARG A 62 11.00 3.38 8.64
C ARG A 62 12.06 4.46 8.46
N ALA A 63 13.33 4.08 8.46
CA ALA A 63 14.42 5.02 8.29
C ALA A 63 14.36 5.74 6.93
N LEU A 64 13.95 5.05 5.86
CA LEU A 64 13.77 5.68 4.55
C LEU A 64 12.63 6.71 4.58
N VAL A 65 11.50 6.37 5.21
CA VAL A 65 10.34 7.27 5.38
C VAL A 65 10.71 8.50 6.20
N GLU A 66 11.36 8.33 7.36
CA GLU A 66 11.75 9.43 8.26
C GLU A 66 12.75 10.38 7.58
N ASN A 67 13.68 9.87 6.77
CA ASN A 67 14.70 10.71 6.11
C ASN A 67 14.21 11.37 4.82
N SER A 68 13.33 10.71 4.05
CA SER A 68 12.82 11.26 2.78
C SER A 68 11.55 12.10 2.96
N GLY A 69 10.78 11.84 4.02
CA GLY A 69 9.45 12.41 4.21
C GLY A 69 8.40 11.91 3.21
N VAL A 70 8.71 10.89 2.40
CA VAL A 70 7.81 10.39 1.35
C VAL A 70 7.80 8.87 1.26
N PHE A 71 6.66 8.31 0.89
CA PHE A 71 6.46 6.86 0.74
C PHE A 71 5.27 6.54 -0.15
N VAL A 72 5.13 5.27 -0.53
CA VAL A 72 3.98 4.76 -1.26
C VAL A 72 3.33 3.65 -0.44
N ILE A 73 2.00 3.74 -0.30
CA ILE A 73 1.15 2.62 0.14
C ILE A 73 0.54 2.00 -1.11
N GLN A 74 0.64 0.68 -1.25
CA GLN A 74 0.07 -0.02 -2.40
C GLN A 74 -0.62 -1.30 -1.98
N VAL A 75 -1.70 -1.64 -2.68
CA VAL A 75 -2.55 -2.79 -2.37
C VAL A 75 -2.09 -4.00 -3.19
N PRO A 76 -1.39 -4.98 -2.57
CA PRO A 76 -0.98 -6.19 -3.26
C PRO A 76 -2.18 -7.07 -3.60
N THR A 77 -2.00 -7.89 -4.63
CA THR A 77 -3.00 -8.81 -5.13
C THR A 77 -2.74 -10.26 -4.70
N VAL A 78 -3.71 -11.16 -4.85
CA VAL A 78 -3.52 -12.60 -4.62
C VAL A 78 -2.37 -13.16 -5.47
N ALA A 79 -2.16 -12.66 -6.69
CA ALA A 79 -1.01 -13.03 -7.52
C ALA A 79 0.34 -12.72 -6.84
N GLN A 80 0.37 -11.74 -5.92
CA GLN A 80 1.56 -11.28 -5.21
C GLN A 80 1.67 -11.86 -3.79
N ILE A 81 0.91 -12.90 -3.41
CA ILE A 81 0.94 -13.46 -2.04
C ILE A 81 2.35 -13.90 -1.59
N ARG A 82 3.12 -14.51 -2.50
CA ARG A 82 4.50 -14.90 -2.22
C ARG A 82 5.40 -13.69 -2.04
N LEU A 83 5.31 -12.70 -2.94
CA LEU A 83 6.07 -11.44 -2.85
C LEU A 83 5.77 -10.73 -1.54
N THR A 84 4.48 -10.55 -1.21
CA THR A 84 4.00 -9.91 0.03
C THR A 84 4.58 -10.58 1.26
N SER A 85 4.56 -11.91 1.31
CA SER A 85 5.14 -12.67 2.42
C SER A 85 6.66 -12.49 2.52
N LEU A 86 7.37 -12.52 1.39
CA LEU A 86 8.83 -12.37 1.37
C LEU A 86 9.27 -10.97 1.82
N VAL A 87 8.67 -9.92 1.28
CA VAL A 87 9.07 -8.54 1.64
C VAL A 87 8.70 -8.17 3.07
N GLY A 88 7.75 -8.88 3.68
CA GLY A 88 7.44 -8.81 5.12
C GLY A 88 8.35 -9.66 6.01
N SER A 89 9.08 -10.63 5.47
CA SER A 89 9.93 -11.57 6.24
C SER A 89 11.43 -11.31 6.10
N VAL A 90 11.86 -10.71 4.99
CA VAL A 90 13.26 -10.37 4.72
C VAL A 90 13.48 -8.89 5.00
N SER A 91 14.53 -8.54 5.76
CA SER A 91 14.89 -7.14 6.03
C SER A 91 16.04 -6.69 5.12
N LEU A 92 15.93 -5.48 4.56
CA LEU A 92 17.03 -4.84 3.83
C LEU A 92 18.21 -4.48 4.76
N VAL A 93 18.01 -4.51 6.08
CA VAL A 93 19.10 -4.36 7.05
C VAL A 93 20.07 -5.54 6.97
N ASP A 94 19.55 -6.75 6.76
CA ASP A 94 20.31 -8.00 6.81
C ASP A 94 20.70 -8.51 5.41
N ASP A 95 19.89 -8.17 4.41
CA ASP A 95 20.07 -8.59 3.01
C ASP A 95 20.02 -7.37 2.07
N PRO A 96 21.17 -6.84 1.65
CA PRO A 96 21.24 -5.70 0.71
C PRO A 96 20.58 -5.97 -0.65
N ASP A 97 20.50 -7.24 -1.06
CA ASP A 97 19.95 -7.69 -2.34
C ASP A 97 18.48 -8.12 -2.21
N LYS A 98 17.84 -7.80 -1.06
CA LYS A 98 16.45 -8.16 -0.73
C LYS A 98 15.48 -8.01 -1.91
N LEU A 99 15.52 -6.88 -2.61
CA LEU A 99 14.54 -6.60 -3.68
C LEU A 99 14.68 -7.56 -4.85
N GLU A 100 15.92 -7.90 -5.22
CA GLU A 100 16.22 -8.90 -6.25
C GLU A 100 15.80 -10.30 -5.79
N HIS A 101 16.19 -10.71 -4.57
CA HIS A 101 15.81 -11.99 -4.00
C HIS A 101 14.28 -12.17 -3.86
N CYS A 102 13.57 -11.08 -3.56
CA CYS A 102 12.11 -11.07 -3.46
C CYS A 102 11.42 -10.91 -4.84
N ALA A 103 12.19 -10.77 -5.92
CA ALA A 103 11.71 -10.51 -7.28
C ALA A 103 10.77 -9.30 -7.38
N VAL A 104 11.09 -8.23 -6.65
CA VAL A 104 10.31 -6.98 -6.67
C VAL A 104 10.62 -6.21 -7.95
N GLN A 105 9.59 -5.97 -8.74
CA GLN A 105 9.66 -5.07 -9.89
C GLN A 105 9.14 -3.69 -9.47
N LEU A 106 10.00 -2.69 -9.64
CA LEU A 106 9.69 -1.30 -9.32
C LEU A 106 9.54 -0.48 -10.60
N PHE A 107 8.59 0.45 -10.59
CA PHE A 107 8.39 1.46 -11.62
C PHE A 107 8.19 2.84 -10.99
N GLU A 108 8.19 3.87 -11.82
CA GLU A 108 7.98 5.25 -11.40
C GLU A 108 6.75 5.83 -12.07
N MET A 109 6.00 6.66 -11.34
CA MET A 109 4.90 7.43 -11.90
C MET A 109 5.36 8.84 -12.26
N PRO A 110 4.95 9.39 -13.42
CA PRO A 110 5.36 10.74 -13.82
C PRO A 110 5.11 11.77 -12.73
N GLY A 111 6.14 12.55 -12.38
CA GLY A 111 6.06 13.57 -11.33
C GLY A 111 6.27 13.07 -9.90
N HIS A 112 6.53 11.77 -9.70
CA HIS A 112 6.78 11.17 -8.39
C HIS A 112 8.09 10.37 -8.40
N ASP A 113 9.15 10.91 -7.80
CA ASP A 113 10.41 10.19 -7.53
C ASP A 113 10.22 9.23 -6.34
N LEU A 114 9.43 8.18 -6.58
CA LEU A 114 9.04 7.19 -5.59
C LEU A 114 9.03 5.79 -6.22
N PRO A 115 9.41 4.75 -5.46
CA PRO A 115 9.44 3.37 -5.96
C PRO A 115 8.04 2.73 -5.87
N PHE A 116 7.30 2.64 -6.97
CA PHE A 116 6.01 1.95 -7.03
C PHE A 116 6.21 0.47 -7.38
N VAL A 117 5.45 -0.44 -6.76
CA VAL A 117 5.55 -1.90 -7.01
C VAL A 117 4.61 -2.31 -8.13
N GLU A 118 5.15 -2.92 -9.18
CA GLU A 118 4.36 -3.45 -10.29
C GLU A 118 3.42 -4.59 -9.83
N GLY A 119 2.23 -4.68 -10.44
CA GLY A 119 1.28 -5.77 -10.21
C GLY A 119 0.36 -5.59 -8.99
N CYS A 120 0.52 -4.52 -8.22
CA CYS A 120 -0.47 -4.10 -7.22
C CYS A 120 -1.76 -3.61 -7.91
N SER A 121 -2.88 -3.62 -7.19
CA SER A 121 -4.17 -3.14 -7.70
C SER A 121 -4.40 -1.66 -7.44
N ALA A 122 -3.64 -1.05 -6.52
CA ALA A 122 -3.73 0.37 -6.19
C ALA A 122 -2.43 0.90 -5.60
N TRP A 123 -2.20 2.21 -5.76
CA TRP A 123 -1.04 2.94 -5.24
C TRP A 123 -1.46 4.31 -4.70
N LEU A 124 -0.90 4.70 -3.57
CA LEU A 124 -1.11 5.98 -2.91
C LEU A 124 0.26 6.58 -2.60
N ALA A 125 0.64 7.66 -3.29
CA ALA A 125 1.83 8.43 -2.97
C ALA A 125 1.54 9.32 -1.77
N CYS A 126 2.40 9.23 -0.75
CA CYS A 126 2.18 9.87 0.54
C CYS A 126 3.34 10.80 0.90
N LYS A 127 3.00 11.93 1.52
CA LYS A 127 3.93 12.77 2.28
C LYS A 127 3.74 12.49 3.77
N LEU A 128 4.84 12.26 4.48
CA LEU A 128 4.84 12.11 5.92
C LEU A 128 4.37 13.42 6.57
N ILE A 129 3.41 13.32 7.48
CA ILE A 129 3.08 14.36 8.45
C ILE A 129 3.92 14.06 9.70
N PRO A 130 4.96 14.85 10.01
CA PRO A 130 5.84 14.56 11.14
C PRO A 130 5.09 14.68 12.46
N GLU A 131 4.95 13.56 13.16
CA GLU A 131 4.35 13.49 14.49
C GLU A 131 5.30 12.73 15.43
N PRO A 132 6.37 13.39 15.93
CA PRO A 132 7.46 12.70 16.64
C PRO A 132 7.00 11.90 17.86
N HIS A 133 5.99 12.38 18.60
CA HIS A 133 5.45 11.63 19.73
C HIS A 133 4.83 10.31 19.27
N ASN A 134 3.96 10.34 18.26
CA ASN A 134 3.31 9.14 17.73
C ASN A 134 4.34 8.14 17.16
N GLN A 135 5.31 8.66 16.40
CA GLN A 135 6.38 7.86 15.80
C GLN A 135 7.29 7.19 16.83
N GLN A 136 7.57 7.84 17.96
CA GLN A 136 8.49 7.32 18.98
C GLN A 136 7.81 6.43 20.03
N THR A 137 6.56 6.76 20.38
CA THR A 137 5.80 6.07 21.42
C THR A 137 5.00 4.89 20.88
N TYR A 138 4.44 5.00 19.67
CA TYR A 138 3.51 4.01 19.11
C TYR A 138 3.95 3.44 17.76
N ASP A 139 5.11 3.87 17.25
CA ASP A 139 5.58 3.54 15.90
C ASP A 139 4.55 3.89 14.81
N LEU A 140 3.67 4.86 15.12
CA LEU A 140 2.53 5.26 14.30
C LEU A 140 2.91 6.44 13.43
N PHE A 141 2.79 6.26 12.12
CA PHE A 141 3.07 7.27 11.11
C PHE A 141 1.76 7.74 10.47
N ILE A 142 1.68 9.04 10.18
CA ILE A 142 0.57 9.66 9.48
C ILE A 142 1.06 10.14 8.12
N GLY A 143 0.36 9.77 7.05
CA GLY A 143 0.66 10.23 5.69
C GLY A 143 -0.50 10.99 5.09
N GLU A 144 -0.22 12.14 4.48
CA GLU A 144 -1.13 12.82 3.54
C GLU A 144 -0.98 12.18 2.15
N VAL A 145 -2.08 11.73 1.55
CA VAL A 145 -2.07 11.18 0.19
C VAL A 145 -2.07 12.34 -0.81
N VAL A 146 -0.99 12.43 -1.59
CA VAL A 146 -0.77 13.49 -2.58
C VAL A 146 -0.97 13.02 -4.02
N GLY A 147 -1.17 11.72 -4.22
CA GLY A 147 -1.50 11.11 -5.51
C GLY A 147 -2.05 9.70 -5.29
N ALA A 148 -3.03 9.30 -6.09
CA ALA A 148 -3.63 7.97 -6.00
C ALA A 148 -3.92 7.42 -7.40
N TRP A 149 -3.69 6.13 -7.58
CA TRP A 149 -3.92 5.41 -8.82
C TRP A 149 -4.40 4.00 -8.55
N ALA A 150 -5.09 3.41 -9.51
CA ALA A 150 -5.55 2.05 -9.41
C ALA A 150 -5.56 1.34 -10.77
N ASP A 151 -5.54 0.01 -10.70
CA ASP A 151 -5.77 -0.87 -11.85
C ASP A 151 -7.26 -0.86 -12.21
N THR A 152 -7.59 -0.29 -13.37
CA THR A 152 -8.95 -0.11 -13.87
C THR A 152 -9.73 -1.40 -14.06
N ARG A 153 -9.04 -2.55 -14.11
CA ARG A 153 -9.69 -3.86 -14.19
C ARG A 153 -10.36 -4.27 -12.89
N VAL A 154 -9.99 -3.66 -11.75
CA VAL A 154 -10.49 -4.03 -10.42
C VAL A 154 -10.93 -2.82 -9.59
N PHE A 155 -10.53 -1.60 -9.95
CA PHE A 155 -11.06 -0.37 -9.36
C PHE A 155 -11.23 0.72 -10.41
N SER A 156 -12.46 1.22 -10.57
CA SER A 156 -12.79 2.31 -11.50
C SER A 156 -14.01 3.06 -11.02
N GLU A 157 -14.19 4.31 -11.47
CA GLU A 157 -15.31 5.18 -11.05
C GLU A 157 -15.47 5.28 -9.51
N GLY A 158 -14.35 5.19 -8.78
CA GLY A 158 -14.32 5.28 -7.32
C GLY A 158 -14.82 4.03 -6.57
N HIS A 159 -14.95 2.87 -7.24
CA HIS A 159 -15.45 1.64 -6.64
C HIS A 159 -14.58 0.43 -7.00
N TRP A 160 -14.52 -0.55 -6.09
CA TRP A 160 -13.93 -1.85 -6.33
C TRP A 160 -14.90 -2.74 -7.11
N HIS A 161 -14.36 -3.58 -8.00
CA HIS A 161 -15.09 -4.51 -8.86
C HIS A 161 -14.57 -5.95 -8.68
N PHE A 162 -14.29 -6.37 -7.43
CA PHE A 162 -13.67 -7.67 -7.13
C PHE A 162 -14.53 -8.87 -7.56
N GLU A 163 -15.84 -8.69 -7.61
CA GLU A 163 -16.85 -9.67 -8.00
C GLU A 163 -16.86 -9.96 -9.51
N THR A 164 -16.38 -9.03 -10.34
CA THR A 164 -16.27 -9.20 -11.80
C THR A 164 -14.82 -9.32 -12.29
N ALA A 165 -13.85 -8.78 -11.54
CA ALA A 165 -12.43 -8.88 -11.85
C ALA A 165 -11.90 -10.31 -11.70
N ALA A 166 -10.73 -10.58 -12.31
CA ALA A 166 -10.04 -11.85 -12.14
C ALA A 166 -9.74 -12.12 -10.65
N PRO A 167 -9.99 -13.34 -10.12
CA PRO A 167 -9.78 -13.64 -8.69
C PRO A 167 -8.35 -13.38 -8.19
N THR A 168 -7.36 -13.41 -9.09
CA THR A 168 -5.97 -13.09 -8.79
C THR A 168 -5.72 -11.62 -8.43
N LEU A 169 -6.64 -10.71 -8.75
CA LEU A 169 -6.58 -9.28 -8.44
C LEU A 169 -7.20 -8.92 -7.08
N ARG A 170 -7.80 -9.89 -6.38
CA ARG A 170 -8.32 -9.70 -5.01
C ARG A 170 -7.19 -9.25 -4.09
N SER A 171 -7.48 -8.34 -3.17
CA SER A 171 -6.54 -7.91 -2.15
C SER A 171 -6.31 -9.01 -1.10
N LEU A 172 -5.18 -8.91 -0.40
CA LEU A 172 -4.77 -9.83 0.66
C LEU A 172 -5.07 -9.25 2.05
N HIS A 173 -5.49 -10.11 2.97
CA HIS A 173 -5.76 -9.77 4.37
C HIS A 173 -5.03 -10.76 5.28
N TYR A 174 -3.88 -10.34 5.80
CA TYR A 174 -3.00 -11.14 6.64
C TYR A 174 -3.62 -11.45 8.01
N ILE A 175 -3.36 -12.66 8.50
CA ILE A 175 -3.72 -13.09 9.85
C ILE A 175 -2.47 -13.38 10.68
N ALA A 176 -1.72 -14.42 10.31
CA ALA A 176 -0.52 -14.85 11.02
C ALA A 176 0.30 -15.86 10.18
N GLY A 177 1.63 -15.87 10.36
CA GLY A 177 2.55 -16.79 9.69
C GLY A 177 2.53 -16.61 8.17
N GLY A 178 2.05 -17.64 7.46
CA GLY A 178 1.83 -17.59 6.01
C GLY A 178 0.36 -17.51 5.60
N HIS A 179 -0.55 -17.24 6.54
CA HIS A 179 -1.99 -17.30 6.31
C HIS A 179 -2.60 -15.94 6.02
N TYR A 180 -3.34 -15.88 4.91
CA TYR A 180 -4.05 -14.72 4.41
C TYR A 180 -5.45 -15.15 3.96
N TYR A 181 -6.42 -14.25 4.07
CA TYR A 181 -7.65 -14.31 3.29
C TYR A 181 -7.55 -13.38 2.09
N ALA A 182 -8.17 -13.76 0.98
CA ALA A 182 -8.47 -12.83 -0.11
C ALA A 182 -9.77 -12.09 0.21
N ILE A 183 -9.93 -10.85 -0.25
CA ILE A 183 -11.22 -10.14 -0.13
C ILE A 183 -12.35 -11.00 -0.72
N GLY A 184 -13.50 -10.99 -0.07
CA GLY A 184 -14.56 -11.99 -0.26
C GLY A 184 -15.69 -11.57 -1.20
N GLN A 185 -16.88 -12.12 -0.94
CA GLN A 185 -18.10 -11.87 -1.69
C GLN A 185 -18.62 -10.44 -1.43
N ALA A 186 -19.09 -9.77 -2.49
CA ALA A 186 -19.79 -8.50 -2.39
C ALA A 186 -21.20 -8.72 -1.81
N LEU A 187 -21.61 -7.84 -0.90
CA LEU A 187 -22.93 -7.85 -0.26
C LEU A 187 -23.41 -6.40 -0.17
N ASP A 188 -24.64 -6.15 -0.61
CA ASP A 188 -25.25 -4.82 -0.62
C ASP A 188 -26.35 -4.73 0.44
N VAL A 189 -26.44 -3.57 1.10
CA VAL A 189 -27.56 -3.22 1.97
C VAL A 189 -28.54 -2.38 1.17
N ASP A 190 -29.83 -2.63 1.34
CA ASP A 190 -30.87 -1.75 0.81
C ASP A 190 -30.90 -0.45 1.62
N GLU A 191 -30.31 0.61 1.07
CA GLU A 191 -30.21 1.93 1.71
C GLU A 191 -31.57 2.60 1.94
N SER A 192 -32.65 2.13 1.29
CA SER A 192 -34.00 2.67 1.52
C SER A 192 -34.55 2.33 2.92
N ASN A 193 -33.89 1.43 3.64
CA ASN A 193 -34.26 0.96 4.98
C ASN A 193 -33.23 1.33 6.08
N LEU A 194 -32.29 2.25 5.79
CA LEU A 194 -31.32 2.79 6.76
C LEU A 194 -31.75 4.14 7.35
#